data_AF-A0A3N2JV29-F1
#
_entry.id   AF-A0A3N2JV29-F1
#
_cell.length_a   1.000
_cell.length_b   1.000
_cell.length_c   1.000
_cell.angle_alpha   90.00
_cell.angle_beta   90.00
_cell.angle_gamma   90.00
#
_symmetry.space_group_name_H-M   'P 1'
#
loop_
_entity.id
_entity.type
_entity.pdbx_description
1 polymer ?
#
loop_
_entity_poly.entity_id
_entity_poly.type
_entity_poly.pdbx_seq_one_letter_code
_entity_poly.pdbx_strand_id
1 'polypeptide(L)'
;MTEAPLPDGPPPAPRPVEAAAGAGAVPTTVPASAPEPPATAEGARTAGRPRRGRRAAVVLAALLVLTVAAGTYLYVATTRWQASSEGWETDARSLGQDVSGLRADLDGATAELTATREQLTKAEDRIDELADEKAQLGDDNAASAQGLGYQQRVSAAAGKVALALDRCVDGQSRLIGYLDDRASYDAKDLARYSDDVDALCDSAKKANDQLQDALDG
;
A
#
# COMPACT_ATOMS: atom_id res chain seq x y z
N MET A 1 -25.36 -12.95 -0.75
CA MET A 1 -25.06 -14.28 -1.32
C MET A 1 -24.57 -14.07 -2.74
N THR A 2 -23.25 -13.88 -2.90
CA THR A 2 -22.59 -13.93 -4.21
C THR A 2 -21.20 -14.50 -3.96
N GLU A 3 -21.03 -15.75 -4.37
CA GLU A 3 -19.81 -16.54 -4.21
C GLU A 3 -18.83 -16.16 -5.32
N ALA A 4 -17.60 -15.80 -4.96
CA ALA A 4 -16.54 -15.47 -5.91
C ALA A 4 -15.95 -16.76 -6.52
N PRO A 5 -15.62 -16.79 -7.82
CA PRO A 5 -15.04 -17.98 -8.44
C PRO A 5 -13.58 -18.18 -8.02
N LEU A 6 -13.20 -19.43 -7.76
CA LEU A 6 -11.82 -19.84 -7.45
C LEU A 6 -10.87 -19.59 -8.64
N PRO A 7 -9.59 -19.29 -8.40
CA PRO A 7 -8.57 -19.18 -9.45
C PRO A 7 -8.20 -20.55 -10.04
N ASP A 8 -8.11 -20.61 -11.37
CA ASP A 8 -7.62 -21.76 -12.13
C ASP A 8 -6.19 -22.11 -11.72
N GLY A 9 -5.97 -23.40 -11.42
CA GLY A 9 -4.67 -23.94 -11.02
C GLY A 9 -3.62 -23.89 -12.15
N PRO A 10 -2.32 -23.99 -11.81
CA PRO A 10 -1.24 -23.89 -12.78
C PRO A 10 -1.25 -25.05 -13.80
N PRO A 11 -0.82 -24.82 -15.05
CA PRO A 11 -0.79 -25.85 -16.09
C PRO A 11 0.21 -26.98 -15.75
N PRO A 12 -0.04 -28.22 -16.21
CA PRO A 12 0.82 -29.35 -15.91
C PRO A 12 2.20 -29.24 -16.59
N ALA A 13 3.24 -29.63 -15.87
CA ALA A 13 4.62 -29.66 -16.35
C ALA A 13 4.83 -30.67 -17.49
N PRO A 14 5.73 -30.39 -18.46
CA PRO A 14 6.08 -31.33 -19.52
C PRO A 14 6.87 -32.53 -18.96
N ARG A 15 6.58 -33.72 -19.51
CA ARG A 15 7.25 -34.99 -19.15
C ARG A 15 8.66 -35.07 -19.75
N PRO A 16 9.62 -35.72 -19.08
CA PRO A 16 10.93 -35.98 -19.66
C PRO A 16 10.82 -37.06 -20.75
N VAL A 17 11.48 -36.83 -21.89
CA VAL A 17 11.61 -37.82 -22.97
C VAL A 17 12.87 -38.64 -22.71
N GLU A 18 12.68 -39.94 -22.48
CA GLU A 18 13.72 -40.92 -22.19
C GLU A 18 14.56 -41.18 -23.46
N ALA A 19 15.87 -40.93 -23.37
CA ALA A 19 16.82 -41.21 -24.44
C ALA A 19 17.13 -42.71 -24.51
N ALA A 20 16.59 -43.39 -25.52
CA ALA A 20 16.93 -44.78 -25.82
C ALA A 20 18.29 -44.85 -26.54
N ALA A 21 19.35 -45.14 -25.79
CA ALA A 21 20.64 -45.55 -26.32
C ALA A 21 20.62 -47.06 -26.62
N GLY A 22 20.65 -47.42 -27.90
CA GLY A 22 20.79 -48.81 -28.36
C GLY A 22 21.89 -48.92 -29.40
N ALA A 23 23.14 -49.08 -28.95
CA ALA A 23 24.28 -49.40 -29.81
C ALA A 23 24.62 -50.89 -29.67
N GLY A 24 24.13 -51.68 -30.63
CA GLY A 24 24.48 -53.10 -30.77
C GLY A 24 25.85 -53.27 -31.40
N ALA A 25 26.73 -53.97 -30.68
CA ALA A 25 28.06 -54.37 -31.11
C ALA A 25 28.02 -55.47 -32.19
N VAL A 26 29.00 -55.49 -33.09
CA VAL A 26 29.26 -56.62 -34.00
C VAL A 26 30.78 -56.88 -34.03
N PRO A 27 31.25 -58.14 -33.92
CA PRO A 27 32.67 -58.44 -33.75
C PRO A 27 33.41 -58.61 -35.08
N THR A 28 34.71 -58.29 -35.04
CA THR A 28 35.70 -58.52 -36.11
C THR A 28 36.38 -59.88 -35.91
N THR A 29 36.43 -60.70 -36.95
CA THR A 29 37.39 -61.81 -37.09
C THR A 29 37.80 -62.00 -38.56
N VAL A 30 39.11 -62.17 -38.75
CA VAL A 30 39.89 -62.52 -39.97
C VAL A 30 40.60 -63.85 -39.59
N PRO A 31 40.90 -64.86 -40.45
CA PRO A 31 41.67 -64.74 -41.70
C PRO A 31 41.52 -65.81 -42.84
N ALA A 32 42.31 -65.59 -43.91
CA ALA A 32 43.14 -66.56 -44.65
C ALA A 32 42.72 -67.14 -46.04
N SER A 33 43.54 -66.78 -47.03
CA SER A 33 44.21 -67.60 -48.07
C SER A 33 43.50 -68.05 -49.37
N ALA A 34 44.22 -67.79 -50.46
CA ALA A 34 43.99 -68.10 -51.87
C ALA A 34 44.16 -69.61 -52.21
N PRO A 35 43.77 -70.06 -53.44
CA PRO A 35 44.72 -70.04 -54.57
C PRO A 35 44.11 -69.79 -55.98
N GLU A 36 44.93 -69.29 -56.93
CA GLU A 36 44.83 -69.47 -58.40
C GLU A 36 45.39 -70.86 -58.80
N PRO A 37 45.15 -71.49 -59.99
CA PRO A 37 45.11 -70.92 -61.37
C PRO A 37 44.16 -71.71 -62.35
N PRO A 38 44.41 -71.91 -63.66
CA PRO A 38 44.56 -70.98 -64.81
C PRO A 38 43.53 -71.24 -65.96
N ALA A 39 43.72 -70.49 -67.05
CA ALA A 39 43.54 -70.89 -68.47
C ALA A 39 42.31 -70.36 -69.23
N THR A 40 42.66 -69.51 -70.19
CA THR A 40 41.95 -69.08 -71.39
C THR A 40 41.40 -70.24 -72.24
N ALA A 41 40.17 -70.09 -72.76
CA ALA A 41 39.84 -70.35 -74.17
C ALA A 41 38.42 -69.88 -74.51
N GLU A 42 38.39 -68.91 -75.41
CA GLU A 42 37.41 -68.67 -76.48
C GLU A 42 36.14 -69.55 -76.54
N GLY A 43 34.98 -68.88 -76.47
CA GLY A 43 33.67 -69.49 -76.66
C GLY A 43 32.69 -68.51 -77.31
N ALA A 44 32.62 -68.59 -78.64
CA ALA A 44 31.45 -68.40 -79.49
C ALA A 44 30.42 -67.29 -79.18
N ARG A 45 30.32 -66.35 -80.12
CA ARG A 45 29.15 -65.50 -80.39
C ARG A 45 27.87 -66.35 -80.39
N THR A 46 26.83 -65.92 -79.67
CA THR A 46 25.44 -66.11 -80.12
C THR A 46 24.57 -64.95 -79.66
N ALA A 47 23.99 -64.28 -80.65
CA ALA A 47 22.91 -63.32 -80.48
C ALA A 47 21.66 -64.01 -79.90
N GLY A 48 20.92 -63.30 -79.04
CA GLY A 48 19.50 -63.56 -78.81
C GLY A 48 19.01 -63.55 -77.36
N ARG A 49 18.56 -62.38 -76.85
CA ARG A 49 17.26 -62.22 -76.15
C ARG A 49 16.98 -60.76 -75.70
N PRO A 50 16.14 -59.99 -76.42
CA PRO A 50 15.83 -58.60 -76.04
C PRO A 50 14.69 -58.46 -74.99
N ARG A 51 14.48 -59.42 -74.08
CA ARG A 51 13.36 -59.38 -73.12
C ARG A 51 13.75 -59.30 -71.62
N ARG A 52 14.95 -59.73 -71.22
CA ARG A 52 15.41 -59.65 -69.81
C ARG A 52 15.97 -58.27 -69.42
N GLY A 53 16.68 -57.60 -70.33
CA GLY A 53 17.20 -56.24 -70.11
C GLY A 53 16.08 -55.20 -69.90
N ARG A 54 14.93 -55.38 -70.55
CA ARG A 54 13.76 -54.50 -70.33
C ARG A 54 13.21 -54.60 -68.91
N ARG A 55 13.18 -55.79 -68.30
CA ARG A 55 12.70 -55.95 -66.91
C ARG A 55 13.68 -55.35 -65.90
N ALA A 56 14.99 -55.58 -66.09
CA ALA A 56 16.02 -54.98 -65.24
C ALA A 56 15.99 -53.44 -65.33
N ALA A 57 15.86 -52.88 -66.54
CA ALA A 57 15.72 -51.44 -66.74
C ALA A 57 14.46 -50.87 -66.06
N VAL A 58 13.33 -51.58 -66.11
CA VAL A 58 12.09 -51.16 -65.42
C VAL A 58 12.26 -51.16 -63.90
N VAL A 59 12.88 -52.19 -63.33
CA VAL A 59 13.14 -52.25 -61.88
C VAL A 59 14.08 -51.13 -61.43
N LEU A 60 15.14 -50.88 -62.20
CA LEU A 60 16.12 -49.84 -61.90
C LEU A 60 15.49 -48.45 -62.01
N ALA A 61 14.66 -48.22 -63.03
CA ALA A 61 13.86 -46.99 -63.16
C ALA A 61 12.87 -46.83 -62.00
N ALA A 62 12.18 -47.88 -61.58
CA ALA A 62 11.26 -47.83 -60.44
C ALA A 62 11.99 -47.51 -59.12
N LEU A 63 13.15 -48.13 -58.88
CA LEU A 63 14.00 -47.81 -57.73
C LEU A 63 14.44 -46.34 -57.76
N LEU A 64 14.84 -45.83 -58.92
CA LEU A 64 15.26 -44.43 -59.07
C LEU A 64 14.10 -43.46 -58.81
N VAL A 65 12.89 -43.78 -59.28
CA VAL A 65 11.69 -42.97 -58.97
C VAL A 65 11.40 -43.01 -57.46
N LEU A 66 11.54 -44.17 -56.81
CA LEU A 66 11.27 -44.34 -55.39
C LEU A 66 12.29 -43.58 -54.51
N THR A 67 13.57 -43.59 -54.87
CA THR A 67 14.59 -42.81 -54.14
C THR A 67 14.39 -41.31 -54.31
N VAL A 68 14.05 -40.85 -55.51
CA VAL A 68 13.69 -39.45 -55.77
C VAL A 68 12.46 -39.05 -54.94
N ALA A 69 11.42 -39.87 -54.94
CA ALA A 69 10.20 -39.61 -54.15
C ALA A 69 10.50 -39.54 -52.64
N ALA A 70 11.27 -40.50 -52.11
CA ALA A 70 11.69 -40.49 -50.70
C ALA A 70 12.54 -39.26 -50.34
N GLY A 71 13.48 -38.89 -51.21
CA GLY A 71 14.30 -37.67 -51.04
C GLY A 71 13.45 -36.40 -51.00
N THR A 72 12.48 -36.28 -51.92
CA THR A 72 11.55 -35.13 -51.91
C THR A 72 10.65 -35.11 -50.68
N TYR A 73 10.16 -36.27 -50.21
CA TYR A 73 9.35 -36.34 -49.01
C TYR A 73 10.12 -35.91 -47.76
N LEU A 74 11.35 -36.41 -47.59
CA LEU A 74 12.22 -36.03 -46.48
C LEU A 74 12.53 -34.54 -46.51
N TYR A 75 12.81 -33.97 -47.68
CA TYR A 75 13.01 -32.53 -47.83
C TYR A 75 11.79 -31.71 -47.37
N VAL A 76 10.58 -32.09 -47.79
CA VAL A 76 9.34 -31.42 -47.38
C VAL A 76 9.08 -31.59 -45.87
N ALA A 77 9.34 -32.78 -45.33
CA ALA A 77 9.18 -33.04 -43.90
C ALA A 77 10.16 -32.20 -43.06
N THR A 78 11.44 -32.16 -43.46
CA THR A 78 12.47 -31.37 -42.77
C THR A 78 12.19 -29.88 -42.82
N THR A 79 11.79 -29.34 -43.99
CA THR A 79 11.47 -27.91 -44.12
C THR A 79 10.25 -27.51 -43.29
N ARG A 80 9.21 -28.35 -43.23
CA ARG A 80 8.06 -28.11 -42.34
C ARG A 80 8.42 -28.18 -40.86
N TRP A 81 9.29 -29.12 -40.49
CA TRP A 81 9.75 -29.22 -39.10
C TRP A 81 10.56 -27.98 -38.70
N GLN A 82 11.48 -27.53 -39.55
CA GLN A 82 12.25 -26.30 -39.34
C GLN A 82 11.35 -25.07 -39.16
N ALA A 83 10.38 -24.88 -40.06
CA ALA A 83 9.44 -23.77 -39.97
C ALA A 83 8.60 -23.81 -38.69
N SER A 84 8.16 -24.99 -38.27
CA SER A 84 7.43 -25.18 -37.01
C SER A 84 8.32 -24.83 -35.80
N SER A 85 9.55 -25.34 -35.77
CA SER A 85 10.52 -25.06 -34.70
C SER A 85 10.85 -23.57 -34.57
N GLU A 86 10.99 -22.85 -35.68
CA GLU A 86 11.17 -21.40 -35.67
C GLU A 86 9.95 -20.65 -35.10
N GLY A 87 8.74 -21.13 -35.40
CA GLY A 87 7.50 -20.62 -34.81
C GLY A 87 7.48 -20.80 -33.30
N TRP A 88 7.72 -22.02 -32.81
CA TRP A 88 7.75 -22.32 -31.38
C TRP A 88 8.80 -21.52 -30.62
N GLU A 89 9.99 -21.33 -31.19
CA GLU A 89 11.05 -20.54 -30.58
C GLU A 89 10.66 -19.04 -30.50
N THR A 90 9.98 -18.54 -31.53
CA THR A 90 9.46 -17.16 -31.54
C THR A 90 8.39 -16.97 -30.48
N ASP A 91 7.44 -17.89 -30.38
CA ASP A 91 6.36 -17.86 -29.39
C ASP A 91 6.91 -17.98 -27.97
N ALA A 92 7.87 -18.88 -27.74
CA ALA A 92 8.52 -19.04 -26.44
C ALA A 92 9.26 -17.76 -26.00
N ARG A 93 9.93 -17.07 -26.94
CA ARG A 93 10.58 -15.78 -26.66
C ARG A 93 9.56 -14.68 -26.39
N SER A 94 8.48 -14.62 -27.16
CA SER A 94 7.40 -13.65 -26.95
C SER A 94 6.78 -13.84 -25.56
N LEU A 95 6.41 -15.07 -25.21
CA LEU A 95 5.84 -15.37 -23.89
C LEU A 95 6.85 -15.07 -22.76
N GLY A 96 8.14 -15.32 -22.99
CA GLY A 96 9.19 -14.93 -22.06
C GLY A 96 9.25 -13.42 -21.84
N GLN A 97 9.12 -12.62 -22.90
CA GLN A 97 9.04 -11.16 -22.82
C GLN A 97 7.78 -10.72 -22.08
N ASP A 98 6.62 -11.30 -22.41
CA ASP A 98 5.35 -10.98 -21.75
C ASP A 98 5.42 -11.26 -20.24
N VAL A 99 5.90 -12.45 -19.84
CA VAL A 99 6.07 -12.79 -18.43
C VAL A 99 7.05 -11.85 -17.72
N SER A 100 8.12 -11.43 -18.40
CA SER A 100 9.05 -10.44 -17.82
C SER A 100 8.42 -9.06 -17.64
N GLY A 101 7.58 -8.64 -18.60
CA GLY A 101 6.82 -7.40 -18.53
C GLY A 101 5.80 -7.43 -17.40
N LEU A 102 4.99 -8.50 -17.32
CA LEU A 102 3.98 -8.68 -16.27
C LEU A 102 4.61 -8.71 -14.86
N ARG A 103 5.82 -9.28 -14.71
CA ARG A 103 6.55 -9.23 -13.43
C ARG A 103 6.99 -7.82 -13.09
N ALA A 104 7.52 -7.07 -14.06
CA ALA A 104 7.91 -5.68 -13.85
C ALA A 104 6.69 -4.79 -13.48
N ASP A 105 5.55 -5.01 -14.14
CA ASP A 105 4.30 -4.31 -13.83
C ASP A 105 3.80 -4.64 -12.41
N LEU A 106 3.88 -5.91 -12.00
CA LEU A 106 3.50 -6.35 -10.66
C LEU A 106 4.42 -5.74 -9.59
N ASP A 107 5.73 -5.74 -9.83
CA ASP A 107 6.71 -5.12 -8.93
C ASP A 107 6.45 -3.61 -8.81
N GLY A 108 6.15 -2.94 -9.94
CA GLY A 108 5.77 -1.53 -9.98
C GLY A 108 4.50 -1.23 -9.19
N ALA A 109 3.43 -1.97 -9.42
CA ALA A 109 2.16 -1.81 -8.69
C ALA A 109 2.31 -2.09 -7.20
N THR A 110 3.15 -3.06 -6.82
CA THR A 110 3.45 -3.37 -5.42
C THR A 110 4.22 -2.23 -4.74
N ALA A 111 5.18 -1.63 -5.45
CA ALA A 111 5.92 -0.47 -4.95
C ALA A 111 5.00 0.76 -4.77
N GLU A 112 4.11 1.02 -5.73
CA GLU A 112 3.13 2.12 -5.65
C GLU A 112 2.16 1.94 -4.48
N LEU A 113 1.67 0.72 -4.28
CA LEU A 113 0.78 0.38 -3.17
C LEU A 113 1.50 0.49 -1.82
N THR A 114 2.78 0.13 -1.74
CA THR A 114 3.61 0.33 -0.54
C THR A 114 3.78 1.82 -0.25
N ALA A 115 4.16 2.63 -1.25
CA ALA A 115 4.30 4.07 -1.10
C ALA A 115 2.98 4.75 -0.69
N THR A 116 1.86 4.30 -1.23
CA THR A 116 0.53 4.84 -0.88
C THR A 116 0.15 4.49 0.57
N ARG A 117 0.47 3.28 1.03
CA ARG A 117 0.27 2.89 2.44
C ARG A 117 1.12 3.73 3.39
N GLU A 118 2.39 3.98 3.04
CA GLU A 118 3.26 4.87 3.83
C GLU A 118 2.72 6.30 3.90
N GLN A 119 2.17 6.82 2.78
CA GLN A 119 1.53 8.12 2.76
C GLN A 119 0.28 8.17 3.64
N LEU A 120 -0.52 7.10 3.64
CA LEU A 120 -1.70 6.99 4.50
C LEU A 120 -1.30 7.01 5.98
N THR A 121 -0.33 6.19 6.39
CA THR A 121 0.16 6.17 7.78
C THR A 121 0.69 7.54 8.20
N LYS A 122 1.46 8.24 7.36
CA LYS A 122 1.93 9.60 7.67
C LYS A 122 0.78 10.60 7.80
N ALA A 123 -0.28 10.45 7.00
CA ALA A 123 -1.46 11.29 7.10
C ALA A 123 -2.24 11.02 8.39
N GLU A 124 -2.35 9.74 8.79
CA GLU A 124 -2.94 9.33 10.07
C GLU A 124 -2.15 9.90 11.25
N ASP A 125 -0.82 9.73 11.28
CA ASP A 125 0.05 10.31 12.32
C ASP A 125 -0.12 11.83 12.43
N ARG A 126 -0.26 12.53 11.30
CA ARG A 126 -0.49 13.97 11.28
C ARG A 126 -1.89 14.34 11.78
N ILE A 127 -2.90 13.53 11.50
CA ILE A 127 -4.26 13.74 12.01
C ILE A 127 -4.27 13.57 13.53
N ASP A 128 -3.61 12.54 14.05
CA ASP A 128 -3.51 12.27 15.48
C ASP A 128 -2.73 13.40 16.18
N GLU A 129 -1.61 13.87 15.63
CA GLU A 129 -0.86 15.03 16.13
C GLU A 129 -1.75 16.29 16.19
N LEU A 130 -2.54 16.56 15.15
CA LEU A 130 -3.47 17.69 15.13
C LEU A 130 -4.62 17.54 16.14
N ALA A 131 -5.07 16.31 16.40
CA ALA A 131 -6.10 16.03 17.38
C ALA A 131 -5.57 16.28 18.80
N ASP A 132 -4.34 15.84 19.09
CA ASP A 132 -3.66 16.09 20.37
C ASP A 132 -3.39 17.59 20.57
N GLU A 133 -2.92 18.29 19.54
CA GLU A 133 -2.72 19.75 19.58
C GLU A 133 -4.04 20.48 19.87
N LYS A 134 -5.15 20.05 19.26
CA LYS A 134 -6.48 20.62 19.56
C LYS A 134 -6.97 20.33 20.96
N ALA A 135 -6.70 19.15 21.51
CA ALA A 135 -7.04 18.83 22.90
C ALA A 135 -6.27 19.74 23.86
N GLN A 136 -4.96 19.89 23.64
CA GLN A 136 -4.09 20.76 24.44
C GLN A 136 -4.52 22.24 24.37
N LEU A 137 -4.80 22.75 23.17
CA LEU A 137 -5.33 24.11 22.99
C LEU A 137 -6.72 24.28 23.63
N GLY A 138 -7.53 23.22 23.67
CA GLY A 138 -8.82 23.21 24.36
C GLY A 138 -8.66 23.40 25.86
N ASP A 139 -7.75 22.64 26.47
CA ASP A 139 -7.44 22.71 27.90
C ASP A 139 -6.82 24.07 28.29
N ASP A 140 -5.89 24.59 27.48
CA ASP A 140 -5.26 25.89 27.71
C ASP A 140 -6.28 27.05 27.64
N ASN A 141 -7.21 26.97 26.69
CA ASN A 141 -8.30 27.94 26.60
C ASN A 141 -9.26 27.84 27.79
N ALA A 142 -9.59 26.63 28.25
CA ALA A 142 -10.42 26.43 29.43
C ALA A 142 -9.76 27.00 30.70
N ALA A 143 -8.46 26.75 30.89
CA ALA A 143 -7.68 27.32 31.99
C ALA A 143 -7.63 28.86 31.92
N SER A 144 -7.42 29.43 30.74
CA SER A 144 -7.41 30.87 30.51
C SER A 144 -8.78 31.52 30.81
N ALA A 145 -9.88 30.85 30.41
CA ALA A 145 -11.23 31.30 30.70
C ALA A 145 -11.55 31.27 32.21
N GLN A 146 -11.07 30.26 32.94
CA GLN A 146 -11.19 30.19 34.39
C GLN A 146 -10.44 31.34 35.09
N GLY A 147 -9.22 31.65 34.64
CA GLY A 147 -8.43 32.76 35.17
C GLY A 147 -9.08 34.14 34.96
N LEU A 148 -9.60 34.40 33.76
CA LEU A 148 -10.32 35.65 33.45
C LEU A 148 -11.64 35.75 34.22
N GLY A 149 -12.37 34.64 34.36
CA GLY A 149 -13.59 34.59 35.16
C GLY A 149 -13.33 34.87 36.65
N TYR A 150 -12.23 34.35 37.20
CA TYR A 150 -11.83 34.67 38.57
C TYR A 150 -11.49 36.16 38.74
N GLN A 151 -10.70 36.73 37.84
CA GLN A 151 -10.37 38.16 37.88
C GLN A 151 -11.61 39.05 37.78
N GLN A 152 -12.56 38.76 36.88
CA GLN A 152 -13.81 39.52 36.80
C GLN A 152 -14.61 39.48 38.10
N ARG A 153 -14.73 38.30 38.75
CA ARG A 153 -15.45 38.18 40.03
C ARG A 153 -14.76 38.97 41.13
N VAL A 154 -13.44 38.86 41.24
CA VAL A 154 -12.64 39.58 42.24
C VAL A 154 -12.72 41.10 42.01
N SER A 155 -12.55 41.59 40.78
CA SER A 155 -12.66 43.02 40.48
C SER A 155 -14.07 43.57 40.74
N ALA A 156 -15.11 42.81 40.40
CA ALA A 156 -16.50 43.20 40.68
C ALA A 156 -16.79 43.24 42.18
N ALA A 157 -16.26 42.29 42.95
CA ALA A 157 -16.40 42.26 44.40
C ALA A 157 -15.61 43.40 45.07
N ALA A 158 -14.37 43.64 44.66
CA ALA A 158 -13.56 44.76 45.13
C ALA A 158 -14.22 46.12 44.86
N GLY A 159 -14.85 46.30 43.69
CA GLY A 159 -15.62 47.50 43.37
C GLY A 159 -16.83 47.71 44.28
N LYS A 160 -17.56 46.63 44.63
CA LYS A 160 -18.68 46.71 45.60
C LYS A 160 -18.19 47.08 47.00
N VAL A 161 -17.08 46.52 47.45
CA VAL A 161 -16.48 46.85 48.74
C VAL A 161 -16.05 48.32 48.78
N ALA A 162 -15.33 48.79 47.77
CA ALA A 162 -14.89 50.18 47.69
C ALA A 162 -16.07 51.17 47.73
N LEU A 163 -17.13 50.89 46.96
CA LEU A 163 -18.33 51.72 46.92
C LEU A 163 -19.10 51.71 48.26
N ALA A 164 -19.14 50.58 48.95
CA ALA A 164 -19.80 50.49 50.25
C ALA A 164 -18.99 51.20 51.35
N LEU A 165 -17.66 51.11 51.31
CA LEU A 165 -16.77 51.83 52.22
C LEU A 165 -16.90 53.34 52.05
N ASP A 166 -16.91 53.83 50.80
CA ASP A 166 -17.02 55.25 50.48
C ASP A 166 -18.31 55.86 51.05
N ARG A 167 -19.44 55.17 50.89
CA ARG A 167 -20.71 55.64 51.46
C ARG A 167 -20.76 55.58 52.99
N CYS A 168 -20.13 54.59 53.61
CA CYS A 168 -20.01 54.53 55.08
C CYS A 168 -19.17 55.71 55.61
N VAL A 169 -18.06 56.04 54.95
CA VAL A 169 -17.20 57.18 55.32
C VAL A 169 -17.92 58.51 55.11
N ASP A 170 -18.64 58.71 54.00
CA ASP A 170 -19.44 59.92 53.76
C ASP A 170 -20.59 60.04 54.78
N GLY A 171 -21.27 58.93 55.08
CA GLY A 171 -22.32 58.86 56.10
C GLY A 171 -21.83 59.26 57.49
N GLN A 172 -20.70 58.69 57.94
CA GLN A 172 -20.05 59.05 59.21
C GLN A 172 -19.58 60.51 59.23
N SER A 173 -19.02 61.01 58.14
CA SER A 173 -18.57 62.42 58.07
C SER A 173 -19.73 63.39 58.23
N ARG A 174 -20.88 63.10 57.60
CA ARG A 174 -22.11 63.89 57.76
C ARG A 174 -22.70 63.76 59.17
N LEU A 175 -22.66 62.58 59.77
CA LEU A 175 -23.11 62.37 61.15
C LEU A 175 -22.27 63.20 62.13
N ILE A 176 -20.94 63.23 61.95
CA ILE A 176 -20.04 64.09 62.73
C ILE A 176 -20.41 65.57 62.55
N GLY A 177 -20.72 66.01 61.32
CA GLY A 177 -21.19 67.37 61.06
C GLY A 177 -22.51 67.71 61.78
N TYR A 178 -23.49 66.80 61.77
CA TYR A 178 -24.74 66.97 62.54
C TYR A 178 -24.51 66.98 64.05
N LEU A 179 -23.51 66.22 64.53
CA LEU A 179 -23.11 66.20 65.94
C LEU A 179 -22.32 67.45 66.35
N ASP A 180 -21.75 68.20 65.42
CA ASP A 180 -21.10 69.49 65.68
C ASP A 180 -22.15 70.62 65.83
N ASP A 181 -23.21 70.59 65.03
CA ASP A 181 -24.32 71.55 65.06
C ASP A 181 -25.60 71.00 65.71
N ARG A 182 -25.49 70.29 66.85
CA ARG A 182 -26.64 69.58 67.47
C ARG A 182 -27.83 70.48 67.86
N ALA A 183 -27.62 71.77 68.04
CA ALA A 183 -28.66 72.70 68.48
C ALA A 183 -29.71 72.98 67.39
N SER A 184 -29.42 72.68 66.13
CA SER A 184 -30.29 72.94 64.98
C SER A 184 -31.07 71.71 64.49
N TYR A 185 -30.88 70.53 65.10
CA TYR A 185 -31.52 69.27 64.68
C TYR A 185 -32.28 68.55 65.83
N ASP A 186 -33.32 67.79 65.48
CA ASP A 186 -34.10 67.00 66.44
C ASP A 186 -33.37 65.71 66.84
N ALA A 187 -33.43 65.34 68.11
CA ALA A 187 -32.77 64.16 68.66
C ALA A 187 -33.25 62.84 68.03
N LYS A 188 -34.52 62.75 67.63
CA LYS A 188 -35.06 61.54 66.96
C LYS A 188 -34.54 61.39 65.54
N ASP A 189 -34.32 62.49 64.84
CA ASP A 189 -33.82 62.46 63.46
C ASP A 189 -32.32 62.15 63.43
N LEU A 190 -31.55 62.64 64.42
CA LEU A 190 -30.16 62.21 64.61
C LEU A 190 -30.04 60.71 64.92
N ALA A 191 -30.90 60.18 65.79
CA ALA A 191 -30.91 58.76 66.12
C ALA A 191 -31.21 57.89 64.90
N ARG A 192 -32.22 58.28 64.11
CA ARG A 192 -32.60 57.55 62.89
C ARG A 192 -31.48 57.60 61.83
N TYR A 193 -30.84 58.75 61.67
CA TYR A 193 -29.70 58.89 60.76
C TYR A 193 -28.48 58.08 61.21
N SER A 194 -28.22 58.02 62.53
CA SER A 194 -27.18 57.14 63.09
C SER A 194 -27.44 55.67 62.75
N ASP A 195 -28.68 55.20 62.94
CA ASP A 195 -29.07 53.83 62.61
C ASP A 195 -28.90 53.53 61.10
N ASP A 196 -29.23 54.50 60.23
CA ASP A 196 -29.06 54.37 58.78
C ASP A 196 -27.57 54.29 58.38
N VAL A 197 -26.69 55.06 59.03
CA VAL A 197 -25.23 55.01 58.81
C VAL A 197 -24.67 53.67 59.29
N ASP A 198 -25.08 53.20 60.47
CA ASP A 198 -24.64 51.90 61.01
C ASP A 198 -25.07 50.75 60.10
N ALA A 199 -26.32 50.77 59.60
CA ALA A 199 -26.81 49.78 58.65
C ALA A 199 -25.99 49.79 57.33
N LEU A 200 -25.58 50.97 56.86
CA LEU A 200 -24.73 51.12 55.69
C LEU A 200 -23.32 50.52 55.92
N CYS A 201 -22.73 50.81 57.08
CA CYS A 201 -21.41 50.33 57.45
C CYS A 201 -21.40 48.81 57.69
N ASP A 202 -22.47 48.25 58.26
CA ASP A 202 -22.66 46.79 58.39
C ASP A 202 -22.79 46.12 57.02
N SER A 203 -23.48 46.76 56.07
CA SER A 203 -23.56 46.27 54.69
C SER A 203 -22.19 46.25 54.01
N ALA A 204 -21.33 47.25 54.28
CA ALA A 204 -19.97 47.29 53.76
C ALA A 204 -19.10 46.17 54.36
N LYS A 205 -19.27 45.91 55.65
CA LYS A 205 -18.57 44.84 56.37
C LYS A 205 -18.94 43.46 55.83
N LYS A 206 -20.24 43.18 55.67
CA LYS A 206 -20.72 41.94 55.03
C LYS A 206 -20.22 41.77 53.60
N ALA A 207 -20.12 42.84 52.82
CA ALA A 207 -19.57 42.78 51.47
C ALA A 207 -18.07 42.44 51.47
N ASN A 208 -17.32 42.87 52.49
CA ASN A 208 -15.92 42.52 52.69
C ASN A 208 -15.77 41.06 53.15
N ASP A 209 -16.61 40.60 54.08
CA ASP A 209 -16.62 39.20 54.53
C ASP A 209 -16.89 38.24 53.34
N GLN A 210 -17.86 38.58 52.47
CA GLN A 210 -18.13 37.81 51.24
C GLN A 210 -16.97 37.81 50.24
N LEU A 211 -16.16 38.88 50.22
CA LEU A 211 -14.96 38.93 49.39
C LEU A 211 -13.86 38.03 49.98
N GLN A 212 -13.68 38.04 51.30
CA GLN A 212 -12.71 37.18 51.99
C GLN A 212 -13.06 35.69 51.81
N ASP A 213 -14.33 35.31 51.97
CA ASP A 213 -14.80 33.94 51.70
C ASP A 213 -14.52 33.50 50.25
N ALA A 214 -14.60 34.42 49.27
CA ALA A 214 -14.33 34.14 47.87
C ALA A 214 -12.83 34.05 47.51
N LEU A 215 -11.96 34.49 48.41
CA LEU A 215 -10.49 34.41 48.26
C LEU A 215 -9.92 33.19 48.99
N ASP A 216 -10.57 32.73 50.05
CA ASP A 216 -10.11 31.61 50.91
C ASP A 216 -10.62 30.22 50.47
N GLY A 217 -11.62 30.16 49.56
CA GLY A 217 -12.19 28.93 49.00
C GLY A 217 -11.73 28.63 47.57
#